data_AF-A0A7J7JST3-F1
#
_entry.id   AF-A0A7J7JST3-F1
#
_cell.length_a   1.000
_cell.length_b   1.000
_cell.length_c   1.000
_cell.angle_alpha   90.00
_cell.angle_beta   90.00
_cell.angle_gamma   90.00
#
_symmetry.space_group_name_H-M   'P 1'
#
loop_
_entity.id
_entity.type
_entity.pdbx_description
1 polymer ?
#
loop_
_entity_poly.entity_id
_entity_poly.type
_entity_poly.pdbx_seq_one_letter_code
_entity_poly.pdbx_strand_id
1 'polypeptide(L)'
;MPTRQHPPNNNTAIAESFADSFASVFSIDDGNIPPCIPPQTISSPIQFDPRGVLTQLTKLDPRKGAGPDELSLALLKYLAHYIYIYEPLTKVFQYTFTIHPRHHKTGKQQTLYRSSRKEVVQTR
;
A
#
# COMPACT_ATOMS: atom_id res chain seq x y z
N MET A 1 39.79 -27.00 -28.20
CA MET A 1 38.86 -26.74 -27.09
C MET A 1 38.48 -25.26 -27.11
N PRO A 2 37.30 -24.86 -27.58
CA PRO A 2 36.91 -23.46 -27.60
C PRO A 2 36.41 -23.03 -26.22
N THR A 3 36.99 -21.95 -25.70
CA THR A 3 36.66 -21.32 -24.43
C THR A 3 35.26 -20.70 -24.54
N ARG A 4 34.30 -21.15 -23.72
CA ARG A 4 33.01 -20.46 -23.53
C ARG A 4 33.29 -19.04 -23.02
N GLN A 5 33.18 -18.05 -23.89
CA GLN A 5 33.15 -16.65 -23.47
C GLN A 5 31.81 -16.42 -22.76
N HIS A 6 31.87 -16.16 -21.46
CA HIS A 6 30.72 -15.71 -20.68
C HIS A 6 30.32 -14.32 -21.20
N PRO A 7 29.06 -14.06 -21.56
CA PRO A 7 28.65 -12.73 -22.02
C PRO A 7 28.91 -11.71 -20.90
N PRO A 8 29.34 -10.49 -21.24
CA PRO A 8 29.58 -9.43 -20.26
C PRO A 8 28.27 -9.16 -19.51
N ASN A 9 28.36 -9.12 -18.17
CA ASN A 9 27.25 -8.82 -17.27
C ASN A 9 26.63 -7.47 -17.65
N ASN A 10 25.57 -7.52 -18.45
CA ASN A 10 24.92 -6.38 -19.07
C ASN A 10 23.96 -5.68 -18.10
N ASN A 11 24.36 -5.59 -16.83
CA ASN A 11 23.58 -5.01 -15.75
C ASN A 11 23.22 -3.54 -16.04
N THR A 12 24.09 -2.86 -16.78
CA THR A 12 23.87 -1.50 -17.28
C THR A 12 22.69 -1.44 -18.25
N ALA A 13 22.62 -2.35 -19.23
CA ALA A 13 21.49 -2.40 -20.17
C ALA A 13 20.17 -2.80 -19.49
N ILE A 14 20.23 -3.64 -18.45
CA ILE A 14 19.05 -3.98 -17.64
C ILE A 14 18.57 -2.74 -16.86
N ALA A 15 19.49 -1.97 -16.27
CA ALA A 15 19.17 -0.75 -15.54
C ALA A 15 18.61 0.33 -16.47
N GLU A 16 19.14 0.46 -17.68
CA GLU A 16 18.64 1.38 -18.72
C GLU A 16 17.23 0.98 -19.18
N SER A 17 17.02 -0.30 -19.51
CA SER A 17 15.69 -0.81 -19.90
C SER A 17 14.66 -0.64 -18.78
N PHE A 18 15.07 -0.83 -17.52
CA PHE A 18 14.23 -0.56 -16.37
C PHE A 18 13.89 0.93 -16.28
N ALA A 19 14.89 1.81 -16.33
CA ALA A 19 14.69 3.26 -16.28
C ALA A 19 13.76 3.76 -17.41
N ASP A 20 13.94 3.28 -18.63
CA ASP A 20 13.11 3.63 -19.79
C ASP A 20 11.66 3.18 -19.63
N SER A 21 11.45 2.03 -18.96
CA SER A 21 10.10 1.53 -18.67
C SER A 21 9.33 2.44 -17.70
N PHE A 22 10.03 3.18 -16.83
CA PHE A 22 9.40 4.15 -15.91
C PHE A 22 9.40 5.58 -16.46
N ALA A 23 10.26 5.91 -17.42
CA ALA A 23 10.29 7.24 -18.04
C ALA A 23 8.94 7.62 -18.70
N SER A 24 8.17 6.63 -19.16
CA SER A 24 6.83 6.81 -19.75
C SER A 24 5.71 7.04 -18.71
N VAL A 25 5.90 6.59 -17.47
CA VAL A 25 4.87 6.70 -16.40
C VAL A 25 4.95 8.05 -15.68
N PHE A 26 6.11 8.72 -15.78
CA PHE A 26 6.24 10.14 -15.48
C PHE A 26 5.94 10.94 -16.75
N SER A 27 4.72 10.80 -17.25
CA SER A 27 4.18 11.70 -18.26
C SER A 27 4.37 13.14 -17.77
N ILE A 28 4.95 13.96 -18.65
CA ILE A 28 4.90 15.42 -18.75
C ILE A 28 4.19 16.07 -17.57
N ASP A 29 4.94 16.89 -16.83
CA ASP A 29 4.44 17.72 -15.73
C ASP A 29 3.35 18.67 -16.26
N ASP A 30 2.12 18.18 -16.43
CA ASP A 30 0.93 18.93 -16.88
C ASP A 30 0.47 19.97 -15.85
N GLY A 31 1.33 20.29 -14.86
CA GLY A 31 1.01 21.12 -13.70
C GLY A 31 -0.04 20.51 -12.77
N ASN A 32 -0.51 19.30 -13.06
CA ASN A 32 -1.59 18.63 -12.33
C ASN A 32 -1.02 17.66 -11.28
N ILE A 33 -0.07 18.15 -10.49
CA ILE A 33 0.48 17.41 -9.34
C ILE A 33 -0.65 17.33 -8.31
N PRO A 34 -1.15 16.13 -7.96
CA PRO A 34 -2.17 16.02 -6.93
C PRO A 34 -1.60 16.59 -5.61
N PRO A 35 -2.38 17.40 -4.87
CA PRO A 35 -1.89 18.03 -3.65
C PRO A 35 -1.47 16.94 -2.65
N CYS A 36 -0.24 17.04 -2.16
CA CYS A 36 0.26 16.16 -1.12
C CYS A 36 -0.38 16.57 0.21
N ILE A 37 -1.55 16.00 0.52
CA ILE A 37 -2.26 16.30 1.76
C ILE A 37 -1.45 15.71 2.92
N PRO A 38 -1.05 16.53 3.92
CA PRO A 38 -0.33 16.02 5.09
C PRO A 38 -1.19 14.98 5.82
N PRO A 39 -0.59 13.91 6.36
CA PRO A 39 -1.34 12.84 7.01
C PRO A 39 -2.16 13.42 8.16
N GLN A 40 -3.48 13.34 8.06
CA GLN A 40 -4.38 13.75 9.14
C GLN A 40 -4.28 12.72 10.27
N THR A 41 -3.94 13.20 11.47
CA THR A 41 -3.99 12.37 12.68
C THR A 41 -5.44 12.31 13.12
N ILE A 42 -6.05 11.14 13.07
CA ILE A 42 -7.43 10.95 13.55
C ILE A 42 -7.41 11.13 15.08
N SER A 43 -7.97 12.23 15.56
CA SER A 43 -8.06 12.55 16.99
C SER A 43 -9.18 11.80 17.72
N SER A 44 -10.18 11.31 17.00
CA SER A 44 -11.36 10.66 17.57
C SER A 44 -11.21 9.15 17.63
N PRO A 45 -11.70 8.48 18.70
CA PRO A 45 -11.76 7.03 18.72
C PRO A 45 -12.61 6.53 17.57
N ILE A 46 -12.10 5.56 16.80
CA ILE A 46 -12.90 4.89 15.77
C ILE A 46 -13.95 4.05 16.48
N GLN A 47 -15.22 4.31 16.17
CA GLN A 47 -16.35 3.50 16.61
C GLN A 47 -16.75 2.55 15.48
N PHE A 48 -16.92 1.28 15.82
CA PHE A 48 -17.41 0.28 14.87
C PHE A 48 -18.90 0.05 15.10
N ASP A 49 -19.72 0.34 14.08
CA ASP A 49 -21.17 0.11 14.12
C ASP A 49 -21.50 -1.33 13.67
N PRO A 50 -22.21 -2.14 14.49
CA PRO A 50 -22.70 -3.46 14.08
C PRO A 50 -23.45 -3.46 12.75
N ARG A 51 -24.24 -2.42 12.44
CA ARG A 51 -24.96 -2.32 11.16
C ARG A 51 -24.00 -2.09 10.00
N GLY A 52 -22.93 -1.34 10.23
CA GLY A 52 -21.83 -1.18 9.28
C GLY A 52 -21.19 -2.52 8.95
N VAL A 53 -20.89 -3.33 9.97
CA VAL A 53 -20.35 -4.68 9.80
C VAL A 53 -21.31 -5.56 8.99
N LEU A 54 -22.60 -5.60 9.35
CA LEU A 54 -23.60 -6.36 8.60
C LEU A 54 -23.68 -5.94 7.13
N THR A 55 -23.62 -4.63 6.86
CA THR A 55 -23.64 -4.09 5.50
C THR A 55 -22.44 -4.56 4.69
N GLN A 56 -21.26 -4.63 5.30
CA GLN A 56 -20.07 -5.14 4.62
C GLN A 56 -20.17 -6.65 4.35
N LEU A 57 -20.66 -7.43 5.32
CA LEU A 57 -20.82 -8.88 5.16
C LEU A 57 -21.85 -9.25 4.09
N THR A 58 -22.94 -8.50 3.98
CA THR A 58 -23.98 -8.74 2.97
C THR A 58 -23.55 -8.33 1.56
N LYS A 59 -22.59 -7.40 1.44
CA LYS A 59 -22.00 -6.97 0.16
C LYS A 59 -20.91 -7.92 -0.38
N LEU A 60 -20.53 -8.95 0.38
CA LEU A 60 -19.55 -9.92 -0.09
C LEU A 60 -20.03 -10.60 -1.37
N ASP A 61 -19.09 -10.78 -2.30
CA ASP A 61 -19.29 -11.53 -3.53
C ASP A 61 -18.99 -13.02 -3.26
N PRO A 62 -20.00 -13.91 -3.29
CA PRO A 62 -19.80 -15.32 -2.99
C PRO A 62 -18.99 -16.07 -4.05
N ARG A 63 -18.73 -15.45 -5.22
CA ARG A 63 -17.95 -16.07 -6.31
C ARG A 63 -16.46 -15.85 -6.18
N LYS A 64 -16.03 -14.97 -5.28
CA LYS A 64 -14.61 -14.75 -5.00
C LYS A 64 -14.07 -15.94 -4.19
N GLY A 65 -12.81 -16.30 -4.47
CA GLY A 65 -12.10 -17.31 -3.71
C GLY A 65 -11.93 -16.91 -2.24
N ALA A 66 -11.69 -17.91 -1.40
CA ALA A 66 -11.35 -17.68 0.01
C ALA A 66 -10.02 -16.93 0.14
N GLY A 67 -9.87 -16.21 1.24
CA GLY A 67 -8.61 -15.58 1.60
C GLY A 67 -7.56 -16.59 2.08
N PRO A 68 -6.42 -16.11 2.61
CA PRO A 68 -5.40 -16.97 3.21
C PRO A 68 -5.87 -17.69 4.48
N ASP A 69 -7.03 -17.31 5.02
CA ASP A 69 -7.73 -17.96 6.12
C ASP A 69 -8.63 -19.13 5.66
N GLU A 70 -8.70 -19.36 4.34
CA GLU A 70 -9.51 -20.40 3.70
C GLU A 70 -11.03 -20.29 4.01
N LEU A 71 -11.48 -19.15 4.55
CA LEU A 71 -12.89 -18.92 4.85
C LEU A 71 -13.67 -18.54 3.60
N SER A 72 -14.73 -19.31 3.32
CA SER A 72 -15.63 -19.03 2.21
C SER A 72 -16.42 -17.74 2.43
N LEU A 73 -16.36 -16.84 1.46
CA LEU A 73 -17.14 -15.61 1.43
C LEU A 73 -18.65 -15.88 1.40
N ALA A 74 -19.07 -16.98 0.76
CA ALA A 74 -20.47 -17.40 0.75
C ALA A 74 -20.95 -17.80 2.15
N LEU A 75 -20.12 -18.54 2.90
CA LEU A 75 -20.41 -18.91 4.29
C LEU A 75 -20.47 -17.66 5.18
N LEU A 76 -19.51 -16.75 5.04
CA LEU A 76 -19.47 -15.54 5.84
C LEU A 76 -20.69 -14.64 5.59
N LYS A 77 -21.12 -14.54 4.32
CA LYS A 77 -22.36 -13.85 3.94
C LYS A 77 -23.60 -14.54 4.50
N TYR A 78 -23.66 -15.88 4.47
CA TYR A 78 -24.75 -16.65 5.07
C TYR A 78 -24.85 -16.44 6.59
N LEU A 79 -23.71 -16.40 7.28
CA LEU A 79 -23.63 -16.18 8.73
C LEU A 79 -23.77 -14.71 9.15
N ALA A 80 -23.89 -13.78 8.20
CA ALA A 80 -23.87 -12.34 8.46
C ALA A 80 -24.92 -11.90 9.50
N HIS A 81 -26.12 -12.50 9.47
CA HIS A 81 -27.17 -12.18 10.43
C HIS A 81 -26.82 -12.61 11.87
N TYR A 82 -26.21 -13.79 12.03
CA TYR A 82 -25.74 -14.26 13.34
C TYR A 82 -24.57 -13.43 13.86
N ILE A 83 -23.63 -13.08 12.97
CA ILE A 83 -22.50 -12.18 13.28
C ILE A 83 -23.01 -10.77 13.66
N TYR A 84 -24.13 -10.34 13.11
CA TYR A 84 -24.76 -9.08 13.50
C TYR A 84 -25.43 -9.18 14.88
N ILE A 85 -26.23 -10.23 15.14
CA ILE A 85 -26.96 -10.39 16.41
C ILE A 85 -26.02 -10.49 17.61
N TYR A 86 -24.96 -11.30 17.50
CA TYR A 86 -24.04 -11.55 18.62
C TYR A 86 -22.87 -10.55 18.65
N GLU A 87 -22.74 -9.74 17.61
CA GLU A 87 -21.71 -8.72 17.42
C GLU A 87 -20.25 -9.17 17.65
N PRO A 88 -19.83 -10.43 17.37
CA PRO A 88 -18.47 -10.87 17.65
C PRO A 88 -17.44 -10.03 16.90
N LEU A 89 -17.68 -9.72 15.62
CA LEU A 89 -16.73 -8.94 14.81
C LEU A 89 -16.63 -7.49 15.25
N THR A 90 -17.74 -6.85 15.60
CA THR A 90 -17.74 -5.47 16.12
C THR A 90 -16.87 -5.37 17.37
N LYS A 91 -17.02 -6.32 18.31
CA LYS A 91 -16.23 -6.37 19.55
C LYS A 91 -14.75 -6.62 19.27
N VAL A 92 -14.42 -7.53 18.35
CA VAL A 92 -13.03 -7.78 17.92
C VAL A 92 -12.41 -6.53 17.30
N PHE A 93 -13.12 -5.83 16.42
CA PHE A 93 -12.64 -4.58 15.81
C PHE A 93 -12.43 -3.48 16.85
N GLN A 94 -13.38 -3.31 17.78
CA GLN A 94 -13.24 -2.35 18.87
C GLN A 94 -12.04 -2.67 19.75
N TYR A 95 -11.86 -3.94 20.14
CA TYR A 95 -10.75 -4.40 20.98
C TYR A 95 -9.39 -4.20 20.31
N THR A 96 -9.26 -4.64 19.05
CA THR A 96 -8.01 -4.52 18.28
C THR A 96 -7.59 -3.07 18.08
N PHE A 97 -8.53 -2.17 17.82
CA PHE A 97 -8.24 -0.75 17.69
C PHE A 97 -7.86 -0.10 19.04
N THR A 98 -8.47 -0.54 20.14
CA THR A 98 -8.26 0.04 21.47
C THR A 98 -6.91 -0.38 22.09
N ILE A 99 -6.47 -1.63 21.88
CA ILE A 99 -5.28 -2.19 22.55
C ILE A 99 -4.01 -2.03 21.71
N HIS A 100 -4.16 -1.99 20.40
CA HIS A 100 -3.08 -1.62 19.50
C HIS A 100 -3.46 -0.32 18.79
N PRO A 101 -3.54 0.82 19.50
CA PRO A 101 -3.52 2.09 18.82
C PRO A 101 -2.21 2.07 18.07
N ARG A 102 -2.25 1.92 16.74
CA ARG A 102 -1.02 1.82 15.94
C ARG A 102 -0.17 3.00 16.38
N HIS A 103 0.97 2.73 16.99
CA HIS A 103 2.03 3.72 17.05
C HIS A 103 2.33 4.02 15.59
N HIS A 104 1.69 5.04 15.05
CA HIS A 104 2.13 5.74 13.86
C HIS A 104 3.48 6.33 14.25
N LYS A 105 4.53 5.49 14.31
CA LYS A 105 5.90 5.96 14.27
C LYS A 105 5.95 6.72 12.96
N THR A 106 5.93 8.04 13.06
CA THR A 106 6.43 8.96 12.04
C THR A 106 7.74 8.38 11.55
N GLY A 107 7.69 7.66 10.43
CA GLY A 107 8.87 7.36 9.67
C GLY A 107 9.42 8.72 9.29
N LYS A 108 10.44 9.19 10.01
CA LYS A 108 11.25 10.31 9.57
C LYS A 108 11.78 9.89 8.21
N GLN A 109 11.16 10.36 7.13
CA GLN A 109 11.75 10.24 5.80
C GLN A 109 13.09 10.95 5.89
N GLN A 110 14.17 10.18 5.93
CA GLN A 110 15.51 10.72 5.68
C GLN A 110 15.51 11.11 4.20
N THR A 111 15.23 12.38 3.93
CA THR A 111 15.46 12.97 2.62
C THR A 111 16.97 12.96 2.38
N LEU A 112 17.45 11.92 1.68
CA LEU A 112 18.84 11.85 1.22
C LEU A 112 18.97 12.76 -0.02
N TYR A 113 19.01 14.08 0.19
CA TYR A 113 19.38 15.03 -0.86
C TYR A 113 20.89 14.92 -1.09
N ARG A 114 21.29 14.12 -2.08
CA ARG A 114 22.67 14.13 -2.60
C ARG A 114 22.80 15.32 -3.56
N SER A 115 23.28 16.45 -3.03
CA SER A 115 23.60 17.64 -3.83
C SER A 115 24.84 17.36 -4.70
N SER A 116 24.64 17.07 -5.99
CA SER A 116 25.70 17.15 -6.99
C SER A 116 25.75 18.57 -7.54
N ARG A 117 26.48 19.45 -6.84
CA ARG A 117 26.84 20.77 -7.37
C ARG A 117 27.95 20.57 -8.41
N LYS A 118 27.63 20.72 -9.70
CA LYS A 118 28.63 20.91 -10.75
C LYS A 118 29.17 22.33 -10.60
N GLU A 119 30.44 22.47 -10.24
CA GLU A 119 31.15 23.73 -10.41
C GLU A 119 31.37 23.98 -11.90
N VAL A 120 30.85 25.11 -12.38
CA VAL A 120 31.15 25.63 -13.71
C VAL A 120 32.48 26.35 -13.61
N VAL A 121 33.46 25.81 -14.35
CA VAL A 121 34.76 26.42 -14.62
C VAL A 121 34.56 27.79 -15.28
N GLN A 122 35.15 28.84 -14.71
CA GLN A 122 35.38 30.09 -15.42
C GLN A 122 36.88 30.39 -15.42
N THR A 123 37.53 30.00 -16.50
CA THR A 123 38.89 30.39 -16.85
C THR A 123 38.92 31.86 -17.26
N ARG A 124 39.83 32.62 -16.67
CA ARG A 124 40.50 33.76 -17.29
C ARG A 124 41.97 33.71 -16.94
#